data_AF-A0A9E5DRU6-F1
#
_entry.id   AF-A0A9E5DRU6-F1
#
_cell.length_a   1.000
_cell.length_b   1.000
_cell.length_c   1.000
_cell.angle_alpha   90.00
_cell.angle_beta   90.00
_cell.angle_gamma   90.00
#
_symmetry.space_group_name_H-M   'P 1'
#
loop_
_entity.id
_entity.type
_entity.pdbx_description
1 polymer ?
#
loop_
_entity_poly.entity_id
_entity_poly.type
_entity_poly.pdbx_seq_one_letter_code
_entity_poly.pdbx_strand_id
1 'polypeptide(L)'
;MQMLLSSPEITCDHCIATIRNTVETTAGVRFISGDPDARTFVIDATSGTLLDALGAALAAAGYPLGDIPAGGGDAHGTRPPGWRPAGYRIERTAVGANVNYDCFCGCDAGFALDRSNGAPAPESCCCGNRMLVGAHAAARLAAVLDAPERYRIDVQPVVMPWGQPLEAAVAIPLDG
;
A
#
# COMPACT_ATOMS: atom_id res chain seq x y z
N MET A 1 5.08 8.70 14.14
CA MET A 1 4.47 7.90 13.05
C MET A 1 5.01 6.48 13.17
N GLN A 2 4.11 5.49 13.28
CA GLN A 2 4.53 4.10 13.39
C GLN A 2 4.83 3.50 12.02
N MET A 3 5.95 2.78 11.91
CA MET A 3 6.43 2.17 10.66
C MET A 3 6.98 0.78 10.95
N LEU A 4 6.64 -0.18 10.08
CA LEU A 4 7.21 -1.52 10.06
C LEU A 4 8.50 -1.50 9.24
N LEU A 5 9.58 -2.07 9.77
CA LEU A 5 10.87 -2.21 9.13
C LEU A 5 11.27 -3.70 9.13
N SER A 6 12.13 -4.12 8.20
CA SER A 6 12.66 -5.49 8.13
C SER A 6 14.19 -5.49 8.19
N SER A 7 14.77 -6.60 8.68
CA SER A 7 16.20 -6.86 8.52
C SER A 7 16.43 -8.37 8.40
N PRO A 8 17.11 -8.85 7.34
CA PRO A 8 17.26 -10.28 7.07
C PRO A 8 18.10 -11.01 8.13
N GLU A 9 18.90 -10.26 8.89
CA GLU A 9 19.80 -10.76 9.94
C GLU A 9 19.08 -11.02 11.28
N ILE A 10 17.79 -10.66 11.39
CA ILE A 10 16.99 -10.99 12.55
C ILE A 10 16.70 -12.50 12.53
N THR A 11 17.24 -13.21 13.52
CA THR A 11 17.12 -14.67 13.61
C THR A 11 16.73 -15.18 15.00
N CYS A 12 16.71 -14.30 16.01
CA CYS A 12 16.33 -14.65 17.37
C CYS A 12 15.96 -13.40 18.20
N ASP A 13 15.43 -13.62 19.41
CA ASP A 13 15.10 -12.55 20.37
C ASP A 13 16.31 -11.69 20.77
N HIS A 14 17.52 -12.25 20.76
CA HIS A 14 18.74 -11.49 21.03
C HIS A 14 18.97 -10.41 19.97
N CYS A 15 18.67 -10.69 18.70
CA CYS A 15 18.74 -9.71 17.61
C CYS A 15 17.76 -8.55 17.84
N ILE A 16 16.53 -8.86 18.25
CA ILE A 16 15.52 -7.85 18.57
C ILE A 16 15.97 -6.96 19.73
N ALA A 17 16.62 -7.53 20.75
CA ALA A 17 17.18 -6.76 21.86
C ALA A 17 18.30 -5.81 21.40
N THR A 18 19.19 -6.25 20.50
CA THR A 18 20.23 -5.38 19.94
C THR A 18 19.62 -4.25 19.11
N ILE A 19 18.67 -4.56 18.23
CA ILE A 19 17.97 -3.57 17.39
C ILE A 19 17.25 -2.54 18.26
N ARG A 20 16.54 -2.98 19.31
CA ARG A 20 15.90 -2.08 20.28
C ARG A 20 16.89 -1.08 20.86
N ASN A 21 18.04 -1.54 21.34
CA ASN A 21 19.06 -0.65 21.92
C ASN A 21 19.56 0.38 20.90
N THR A 22 19.82 -0.04 19.66
CA THR A 22 20.23 0.86 18.58
C THR A 22 19.14 1.89 18.25
N VAL A 23 17.88 1.47 18.17
CA VAL A 23 16.73 2.36 17.94
C VAL A 23 16.59 3.37 19.07
N GLU A 24 16.67 2.93 20.33
CA GLU A 24 16.52 3.80 21.51
C GLU A 24 17.68 4.79 21.69
N THR A 25 18.86 4.51 21.12
CA THR A 25 19.97 5.48 21.05
C THR A 25 19.79 6.56 19.98
N THR A 26 18.84 6.38 19.06
CA THR A 26 18.54 7.33 17.99
C THR A 26 17.48 8.33 18.44
N ALA A 27 17.87 9.60 18.61
CA ALA A 27 16.95 10.63 19.07
C ALA A 27 15.77 10.84 18.11
N GLY A 28 14.55 10.83 18.64
CA GLY A 28 13.32 11.00 17.84
C GLY A 28 12.75 9.70 17.26
N VAL A 29 13.30 8.54 17.62
CA VAL A 29 12.77 7.22 17.29
C VAL A 29 12.54 6.40 18.56
N ARG A 30 11.46 5.63 18.60
CA ARG A 30 11.13 4.70 19.69
C ARG A 30 10.86 3.31 19.12
N PHE A 31 11.37 2.29 19.78
CA PHE A 31 11.05 0.90 19.46
C PHE A 31 9.68 0.52 20.04
N ILE A 32 8.82 -0.11 19.23
CA ILE A 32 7.48 -0.54 19.64
C ILE A 32 7.45 -2.06 19.86
N SER A 33 7.76 -2.84 18.83
CA SER A 33 7.74 -4.30 18.87
C SER A 33 8.71 -4.90 17.85
N GLY A 34 9.05 -6.18 18.02
CA GLY A 34 9.90 -6.93 17.10
C GLY A 34 9.44 -8.38 17.02
N ASP A 35 9.56 -8.96 15.83
CA ASP A 35 9.17 -10.33 15.53
C ASP A 35 10.35 -11.03 14.82
N PRO A 36 11.05 -11.97 15.49
CA PRO A 36 12.17 -12.67 14.89
C PRO A 36 11.77 -13.70 13.84
N ASP A 37 10.55 -14.25 13.91
CA ASP A 37 10.05 -15.22 12.93
C ASP A 37 9.73 -14.50 11.61
N ALA A 38 9.12 -13.32 11.69
CA ALA A 38 8.85 -12.47 10.54
C ALA A 38 10.06 -11.64 10.08
N ARG A 39 11.13 -11.59 10.88
CA ARG A 39 12.31 -10.73 10.65
C ARG A 39 11.96 -9.25 10.49
N THR A 40 10.99 -8.80 11.30
CA THR A 40 10.48 -7.43 11.25
C THR A 40 10.46 -6.77 12.63
N PHE A 41 10.40 -5.45 12.64
CA PHE A 41 10.21 -4.66 13.85
C PHE A 41 9.47 -3.37 13.56
N VAL A 42 8.72 -2.88 14.55
CA VAL A 42 7.93 -1.66 14.48
C VAL A 42 8.61 -0.57 15.29
N ILE A 43 8.75 0.60 14.69
CA ILE A 43 9.24 1.81 15.34
C ILE A 43 8.19 2.92 15.28
N ASP A 44 8.31 3.89 16.17
CA ASP A 44 7.62 5.18 16.10
C ASP A 44 8.67 6.28 15.90
N ALA A 45 8.62 6.98 14.77
CA ALA A 45 9.53 8.07 14.45
C ALA A 45 8.79 9.40 14.29
N THR A 46 9.44 10.50 14.70
CA THR A 46 8.88 11.85 14.55
C THR A 46 8.90 12.35 13.11
N SER A 47 9.77 11.83 12.24
CA SER A 47 9.84 12.19 10.82
C SER A 47 10.49 11.09 9.97
N GLY A 48 10.16 11.05 8.66
CA GLY A 48 10.74 10.10 7.72
C GLY A 48 12.23 10.35 7.41
N THR A 49 12.72 11.57 7.61
CA THR A 49 14.15 11.93 7.42
C THR A 49 15.08 11.29 8.44
N LEU A 50 14.54 10.75 9.55
CA LEU A 50 15.32 10.00 10.54
C LEU A 50 15.62 8.56 10.10
N LEU A 51 14.96 8.06 9.06
CA LEU A 51 15.13 6.69 8.59
C LEU A 51 16.52 6.46 7.99
N ASP A 52 17.09 7.42 7.29
CA ASP A 52 18.43 7.30 6.70
C ASP A 52 19.51 7.17 7.78
N ALA A 53 19.42 7.99 8.83
CA ALA A 53 20.34 7.95 9.98
C ALA A 53 20.17 6.65 10.79
N LEU A 54 18.93 6.20 10.99
CA LEU A 54 18.64 4.95 11.68
C LEU A 54 19.14 3.74 10.87
N GLY A 55 18.94 3.75 9.56
CA GLY A 55 19.42 2.70 8.66
C GLY A 55 20.94 2.55 8.70
N ALA A 56 21.67 3.67 8.71
CA ALA A 56 23.12 3.66 8.86
C ALA A 56 23.56 3.09 10.22
N ALA A 57 22.89 3.46 11.31
CA ALA A 57 23.19 2.97 12.65
C ALA A 57 22.93 1.46 12.80
N LEU A 58 21.81 0.97 12.26
CA LEU A 58 21.45 -0.44 12.26
C LEU A 58 22.38 -1.28 11.38
N ALA A 59 22.77 -0.78 10.20
CA ALA A 59 23.76 -1.43 9.36
C ALA A 59 25.12 -1.56 10.08
N ALA A 60 25.55 -0.53 10.80
CA ALA A 60 26.77 -0.60 11.61
C ALA A 60 26.68 -1.61 12.76
N ALA A 61 25.48 -1.88 13.28
CA ALA A 61 25.20 -2.90 14.29
C ALA A 61 25.05 -4.31 13.71
N GLY A 62 25.20 -4.50 12.40
CA GLY A 62 25.05 -5.79 11.72
C GLY A 62 23.60 -6.13 11.35
N TYR A 63 22.69 -5.16 11.41
CA TYR A 63 21.28 -5.31 11.05
C TYR A 63 20.92 -4.33 9.92
N PRO A 64 21.49 -4.46 8.71
CA PRO A 64 21.10 -3.61 7.61
C PRO A 64 19.58 -3.70 7.42
N LEU A 65 18.94 -2.55 7.18
CA LEU A 65 17.54 -2.54 6.80
C LEU A 65 17.43 -3.32 5.50
N GLY A 66 16.64 -4.38 5.52
CA GLY A 66 16.29 -5.13 4.32
C GLY A 66 15.26 -4.36 3.51
N ASP A 67 14.89 -4.92 2.36
CA ASP A 67 13.64 -4.53 1.74
C ASP A 67 12.52 -4.79 2.75
N ILE A 68 11.92 -3.71 3.24
CA ILE A 68 10.70 -3.80 4.01
C ILE A 68 9.66 -4.34 3.03
N PRO A 69 8.96 -5.45 3.32
CA PRO A 69 7.65 -5.62 2.72
C PRO A 69 6.83 -4.47 3.31
N ALA A 70 6.78 -3.34 2.59
CA ALA A 70 6.04 -2.15 2.97
C ALA A 70 4.70 -2.63 3.53
N GLY A 71 4.45 -2.34 4.82
CA GLY A 71 3.47 -3.06 5.64
C GLY A 71 2.27 -3.59 4.85
N GLY A 72 2.21 -4.93 4.72
CA GLY A 72 1.06 -5.67 4.19
C GLY A 72 1.18 -6.25 2.78
N GLY A 73 2.30 -6.11 2.07
CA GLY A 73 2.44 -6.64 0.72
C GLY A 73 3.52 -7.72 0.62
N ASP A 74 3.16 -9.00 0.70
CA ASP A 74 3.88 -10.11 0.05
C ASP A 74 3.14 -11.46 0.15
N ALA A 75 1.83 -11.41 -0.08
CA ALA A 75 1.26 -12.46 -0.92
C ALA A 75 1.11 -11.82 -2.29
N HIS A 76 2.13 -11.93 -3.15
CA HIS A 76 1.88 -11.94 -4.59
C HIS A 76 1.05 -13.19 -4.86
N GLY A 77 -0.21 -13.19 -4.42
CA GLY A 77 -1.15 -14.26 -4.65
C GLY A 77 -1.21 -14.45 -6.15
N THR A 78 -1.10 -15.68 -6.61
CA THR A 78 -1.39 -15.98 -8.00
C THR A 78 -2.79 -15.45 -8.27
N ARG A 79 -2.92 -14.52 -9.23
CA ARG A 79 -4.22 -13.94 -9.57
C ARG A 79 -5.17 -15.07 -9.93
N PRO A 80 -6.27 -15.28 -9.18
CA PRO A 80 -7.25 -16.28 -9.55
C PRO A 80 -7.82 -15.96 -10.94
N PRO A 81 -8.06 -16.97 -11.80
CA PRO A 81 -8.75 -16.75 -13.06
C PRO A 81 -10.06 -16.00 -12.85
N GLY A 82 -10.20 -14.87 -13.53
CA GLY A 82 -11.41 -14.05 -13.44
C GLY A 82 -11.53 -13.18 -12.17
N TRP A 83 -10.52 -13.14 -11.29
CA TRP A 83 -10.54 -12.35 -10.05
C TRP A 83 -11.01 -10.91 -10.29
N ARG A 84 -11.84 -10.38 -9.40
CA ARG A 84 -12.24 -8.98 -9.37
C ARG A 84 -12.36 -8.52 -7.91
N PRO A 85 -12.35 -7.20 -7.63
CA PRO A 85 -12.67 -6.71 -6.30
C PRO A 85 -13.99 -7.29 -5.80
N ALA A 86 -14.01 -7.87 -4.59
CA ALA A 86 -15.22 -8.42 -4.00
C ALA A 86 -16.21 -7.33 -3.55
N GLY A 87 -15.69 -6.12 -3.31
CA GLY A 87 -16.43 -4.93 -2.94
C GLY A 87 -15.47 -3.79 -2.63
N TYR A 88 -16.03 -2.63 -2.28
CA TYR A 88 -15.26 -1.43 -1.95
C TYR A 88 -15.56 -0.96 -0.53
N ARG A 89 -14.50 -0.62 0.21
CA ARG A 89 -14.58 0.18 1.43
C ARG A 89 -14.54 1.66 1.05
N ILE A 90 -15.50 2.43 1.55
CA ILE A 90 -15.65 3.83 1.18
C ILE A 90 -15.60 4.67 2.45
N GLU A 91 -14.58 5.50 2.57
CA GLU A 91 -14.37 6.38 3.72
C GLU A 91 -14.45 7.84 3.29
N ARG A 92 -15.21 8.65 4.03
CA ARG A 92 -15.31 10.09 3.78
C ARG A 92 -14.01 10.78 4.16
N THR A 93 -13.54 11.68 3.29
CA THR A 93 -12.42 12.59 3.57
C THR A 93 -12.90 14.04 3.61
N ALA A 94 -12.00 14.98 3.90
CA ALA A 94 -12.32 16.42 3.89
C ALA A 94 -12.75 16.93 2.51
N VAL A 95 -12.19 16.38 1.43
CA VAL A 95 -12.41 16.85 0.04
C VAL A 95 -13.21 15.87 -0.82
N GLY A 96 -13.45 14.65 -0.33
CA GLY A 96 -14.23 13.64 -1.03
C GLY A 96 -14.28 12.30 -0.29
N ALA A 97 -13.73 11.24 -0.89
CA ALA A 97 -13.73 9.91 -0.31
C ALA A 97 -12.54 9.06 -0.77
N ASN A 98 -12.06 8.18 0.12
CA ASN A 98 -11.19 7.08 -0.26
C ASN A 98 -12.07 5.90 -0.67
N VAL A 99 -11.79 5.30 -1.84
CA VAL A 99 -12.49 4.12 -2.35
C VAL A 99 -11.47 3.00 -2.47
N ASN A 100 -11.49 2.09 -1.51
CA ASN A 100 -10.48 1.05 -1.33
C ASN A 100 -11.04 -0.34 -1.61
N TYR A 101 -10.20 -1.28 -2.02
CA TYR A 101 -10.55 -2.69 -2.16
C TYR A 101 -9.37 -3.59 -1.80
N ASP A 102 -9.69 -4.80 -1.34
CA ASP A 102 -8.68 -5.84 -1.09
C ASP A 102 -8.20 -6.42 -2.41
N CYS A 103 -6.96 -6.14 -2.77
CA CYS A 103 -6.36 -6.67 -3.97
C CYS A 103 -5.91 -8.13 -3.78
N PHE A 104 -5.92 -8.94 -4.84
CA PHE A 104 -5.42 -10.32 -4.77
C PHE A 104 -3.94 -10.41 -4.37
N CYS A 105 -3.16 -9.33 -4.59
CA CYS A 105 -1.76 -9.25 -4.19
C CYS A 105 -1.56 -8.84 -2.72
N GLY A 106 -2.63 -8.82 -1.93
CA GLY A 106 -2.60 -8.45 -0.51
C GLY A 106 -2.57 -6.94 -0.23
N CYS A 107 -2.37 -6.09 -1.24
CA CYS A 107 -2.41 -4.63 -1.06
C CYS A 107 -3.84 -4.14 -0.73
N ASP A 108 -3.94 -3.13 0.13
CA ASP A 108 -5.13 -2.27 0.21
C ASP A 108 -5.03 -1.23 -0.91
N ALA A 109 -5.53 -1.60 -2.10
CA ALA A 109 -5.55 -0.71 -3.25
C ALA A 109 -6.69 0.29 -3.10
N GLY A 110 -6.55 1.47 -3.69
CA GLY A 110 -7.65 2.42 -3.68
C GLY A 110 -7.51 3.55 -4.66
N PHE A 111 -8.43 4.48 -4.52
CA PHE A 111 -8.51 5.72 -5.26
C PHE A 111 -8.98 6.84 -4.33
N ALA A 112 -8.21 7.92 -4.26
CA ALA A 112 -8.55 9.12 -3.50
C ALA A 112 -9.41 10.06 -4.36
N LEU A 113 -10.73 9.93 -4.25
CA LEU A 113 -11.67 10.82 -4.93
C LEU A 113 -11.64 12.21 -4.28
N ASP A 114 -11.10 13.18 -5.01
CA ASP A 114 -11.21 14.60 -4.69
C ASP A 114 -12.31 15.25 -5.55
N ARG A 115 -13.37 15.75 -4.90
CA ARG A 115 -14.51 16.36 -5.60
C ARG A 115 -14.18 17.73 -6.22
N SER A 116 -13.07 18.35 -5.81
CA SER A 116 -12.57 19.58 -6.43
C SER A 116 -11.84 19.31 -7.74
N ASN A 117 -11.43 18.05 -7.98
CA ASN A 117 -10.77 17.64 -9.20
C ASN A 117 -11.77 17.07 -10.22
N GLY A 118 -12.07 17.84 -11.27
CA GLY A 118 -12.99 17.42 -12.33
C GLY A 118 -12.44 16.32 -13.25
N ALA A 119 -11.12 16.09 -13.24
CA ALA A 119 -10.47 15.14 -14.14
C ALA A 119 -9.32 14.39 -13.44
N PRO A 120 -9.62 13.58 -12.41
CA PRO A 120 -8.57 12.86 -11.71
C PRO A 120 -7.92 11.81 -12.63
N ALA A 121 -6.61 11.65 -12.49
CA ALA A 121 -5.84 10.61 -13.17
C ALA A 121 -6.07 9.25 -12.49
N PRO A 122 -5.97 8.11 -13.20
CA PRO A 122 -6.05 6.80 -12.58
C PRO A 122 -4.90 6.56 -11.60
N GLU A 123 -5.21 5.87 -10.51
CA GLU A 123 -4.22 5.38 -9.55
C GLU A 123 -3.82 3.93 -9.89
N SER A 124 -2.65 3.49 -9.43
CA SER A 124 -2.10 2.16 -9.71
C SER A 124 -1.73 1.44 -8.41
N CYS A 125 -2.08 0.15 -8.25
CA CYS A 125 -1.48 -0.72 -7.23
C CYS A 125 -0.23 -1.41 -7.79
N CYS A 126 0.67 -1.86 -6.90
CA CYS A 126 1.92 -2.53 -7.20
C CYS A 126 1.81 -3.74 -8.15
N CYS A 127 0.67 -4.44 -8.17
CA CYS A 127 0.42 -5.57 -9.09
C CYS A 127 -0.02 -5.15 -10.51
N GLY A 128 0.04 -3.86 -10.83
CA GLY A 128 -0.32 -3.33 -12.15
C GLY A 128 -1.81 -3.07 -12.36
N ASN A 129 -2.67 -3.38 -11.37
CA ASN A 129 -4.06 -2.93 -11.38
C ASN A 129 -4.11 -1.40 -11.40
N ARG A 130 -4.95 -0.83 -12.26
CA ARG A 130 -5.20 0.62 -12.32
C ARG A 130 -6.66 0.91 -12.02
N MET A 131 -6.94 1.94 -11.22
CA MET A 131 -8.27 2.27 -10.76
C MET A 131 -8.65 3.71 -11.09
N LEU A 132 -9.91 3.93 -11.43
CA LEU A 132 -10.51 5.25 -11.54
C LEU A 132 -11.92 5.22 -10.94
N VAL A 133 -12.28 6.27 -10.20
CA VAL A 133 -13.65 6.46 -9.70
C VAL A 133 -14.23 7.74 -10.25
N GLY A 134 -15.47 7.68 -10.73
CA GLY A 134 -16.18 8.85 -11.23
C GLY A 134 -17.25 8.51 -12.25
N ALA A 135 -17.74 9.55 -12.94
CA ALA A 135 -18.61 9.38 -14.09
C ALA A 135 -17.80 8.80 -15.28
N HIS A 136 -18.37 7.79 -15.94
CA HIS A 136 -17.75 7.11 -17.08
C HIS A 136 -16.33 6.62 -16.80
N ALA A 137 -16.09 6.12 -15.59
CA ALA A 137 -14.77 5.74 -15.12
C ALA A 137 -14.14 4.68 -16.03
N ALA A 138 -14.93 3.72 -16.51
CA ALA A 138 -14.46 2.66 -17.39
C ALA A 138 -13.93 3.20 -18.73
N ALA A 139 -14.69 4.07 -19.38
CA ALA A 139 -14.30 4.67 -20.66
C ALA A 139 -13.07 5.57 -20.51
N ARG A 140 -13.04 6.38 -19.44
CA ARG A 140 -11.91 7.26 -19.13
C ARG A 140 -10.64 6.48 -18.80
N LEU A 141 -10.77 5.37 -18.06
CA LEU A 141 -9.66 4.49 -17.74
C LEU A 141 -9.11 3.82 -19.01
N ALA A 142 -9.98 3.27 -19.86
CA ALA A 142 -9.59 2.66 -21.13
C ALA A 142 -8.83 3.64 -22.04
N ALA A 143 -9.26 4.90 -22.10
CA ALA A 143 -8.67 5.93 -22.96
C ALA A 143 -7.23 6.32 -22.58
N VAL A 144 -6.76 5.97 -21.38
CA VAL A 144 -5.43 6.32 -20.87
C VAL A 144 -4.54 5.10 -20.58
N LEU A 145 -4.97 3.92 -21.03
CA LEU A 145 -4.13 2.72 -21.05
C LEU A 145 -3.33 2.71 -22.36
N ASP A 146 -2.01 2.51 -22.28
CA ASP A 146 -1.15 2.45 -23.47
C ASP A 146 -1.41 1.19 -24.31
N ALA A 147 -1.85 0.10 -23.67
CA ALA A 147 -2.15 -1.20 -24.28
C ALA A 147 -3.45 -1.77 -23.69
N PRO A 148 -4.62 -1.19 -24.00
CA PRO A 148 -5.89 -1.52 -23.34
C PRO A 148 -6.29 -2.99 -23.50
N GLU A 149 -5.87 -3.66 -24.59
CA GLU A 149 -6.09 -5.08 -24.84
C GLU A 149 -5.36 -6.01 -23.85
N ARG A 150 -4.35 -5.50 -23.14
CA ARG A 150 -3.65 -6.22 -22.07
C ARG A 150 -4.38 -6.14 -20.73
N TYR A 151 -5.53 -5.48 -20.70
CA TYR A 151 -6.33 -5.32 -19.50
C TYR A 151 -7.76 -5.81 -19.75
N ARG A 152 -8.34 -6.40 -18.71
CA ARG A 152 -9.79 -6.50 -18.57
C ARG A 152 -10.23 -5.43 -17.60
N ILE A 153 -11.24 -4.65 -17.98
CA ILE A 153 -11.82 -3.63 -17.11
C ILE A 153 -13.03 -4.23 -16.38
N ASP A 154 -12.94 -4.29 -15.05
CA ASP A 154 -14.08 -4.58 -14.18
C ASP A 154 -14.72 -3.27 -13.74
N VAL A 155 -16.06 -3.22 -13.74
CA VAL A 155 -16.82 -2.02 -13.41
C VAL A 155 -17.89 -2.38 -12.39
N GLN A 156 -17.91 -1.66 -11.28
CA GLN A 156 -18.90 -1.85 -10.23
C GLN A 156 -19.46 -0.51 -9.77
N PRO A 157 -20.77 -0.45 -9.47
CA PRO A 157 -21.36 0.73 -8.87
C PRO A 157 -20.91 0.88 -7.42
N VAL A 158 -20.62 2.11 -7.01
CA VAL A 158 -20.33 2.48 -5.62
C VAL A 158 -21.18 3.68 -5.21
N VAL A 159 -21.61 3.73 -3.95
CA VAL A 159 -22.36 4.87 -3.40
C VAL A 159 -21.45 5.64 -2.47
N MET A 160 -21.21 6.91 -2.80
CA MET A 160 -20.35 7.78 -2.00
C MET A 160 -20.99 8.10 -0.64
N PRO A 161 -20.22 8.55 0.36
CA PRO A 161 -20.75 8.87 1.69
C PRO A 161 -21.81 9.98 1.72
N TRP A 162 -21.98 10.71 0.62
CA TRP A 162 -23.02 11.73 0.41
C TRP A 162 -24.18 11.25 -0.48
N GLY A 163 -24.29 9.95 -0.76
CA GLY A 163 -25.40 9.34 -1.49
C GLY A 163 -25.28 9.36 -3.01
N GLN A 164 -24.21 9.94 -3.57
CA GLN A 164 -24.01 9.96 -5.02
C GLN A 164 -23.56 8.58 -5.53
N PRO A 165 -24.25 7.98 -6.52
CA PRO A 165 -23.76 6.80 -7.21
C PRO A 165 -22.64 7.18 -8.19
N LEU A 166 -21.56 6.41 -8.19
CA LEU A 166 -20.43 6.53 -9.12
C LEU A 166 -20.01 5.14 -9.64
N GLU A 167 -19.21 5.13 -10.70
CA GLU A 167 -18.54 3.93 -11.17
C GLU A 167 -17.16 3.83 -10.50
N ALA A 168 -16.83 2.66 -9.97
CA ALA A 168 -15.47 2.24 -9.69
C ALA A 168 -15.02 1.30 -10.81
N ALA A 169 -14.05 1.73 -11.60
CA ALA A 169 -13.47 0.94 -12.68
C ALA A 169 -12.05 0.52 -12.32
N VAL A 170 -11.76 -0.77 -12.47
CA VAL A 170 -10.42 -1.34 -12.25
C VAL A 170 -9.98 -2.06 -13.52
N ALA A 171 -8.90 -1.58 -14.12
CA ALA A 171 -8.18 -2.26 -15.20
C ALA A 171 -7.23 -3.28 -14.58
N ILE A 172 -7.51 -4.56 -14.86
CA ILE A 172 -6.78 -5.70 -14.34
C ILE A 172 -5.94 -6.27 -15.48
N PRO A 173 -4.59 -6.34 -15.35
CA PRO A 173 -3.76 -6.94 -16.40
C PRO A 173 -4.22 -8.36 -16.75
N LEU A 174 -4.07 -8.78 -18.00
CA LEU A 174 -4.37 -10.15 -18.44
C LEU A 174 -3.18 -11.09 -18.23
N ASP A 175 -1.96 -10.55 -18.35
CA ASP A 175 -0.71 -11.26 -18.12
C ASP A 175 -0.18 -10.92 -16.71
N GLY A 176 0.20 -11.93 -15.95
CA GLY A 176 0.71 -11.85 -14.59
C GLY A 176 1.30 -13.19 -14.18
#